data_AF-A0A919VLU1-F1
#
_entry.id   AF-A0A919VLU1-F1
#
_cell.length_a   1.000
_cell.length_b   1.000
_cell.length_c   1.000
_cell.angle_alpha   90.00
_cell.angle_beta   90.00
_cell.angle_gamma   90.00
#
_symmetry.space_group_name_H-M   'P 1'
#
loop_
_entity.id
_entity.type
_entity.pdbx_description
1 polymer ?
#
loop_
_entity_poly.entity_id
_entity_poly.type
_entity_poly.pdbx_seq_one_letter_code
_entity_poly.pdbx_strand_id
1 'polypeptide(L)'
;MNLSGRAAVVRETAAAGGQRSGAWIVDHAIRALAAGCAERGRRLPDVGAVVLGTDAVSLRLTTPDLAPPPGWTAGHDGRTWQAALHRLDTTAVDPRAPWPLPLLVSLGDIGDGRLLFNLAAADGMIGLTGDGPLAARLVDDWSRRLTSGPWAGRAQVIRVGFDPDPGFTGLGVERLAQASPLLSRPEGGVVLFAAPPDQRDSHQSGLLLTAAARRWAVVAAGVNDATWRLRVDLNGLIDTGLFAEPVRLRW
;
A
#
# COMPACT_ATOMS: atom_id res chain seq x y z
N MET A 1 39.90 13.80 -51.49
CA MET A 1 38.46 13.99 -51.74
C MET A 1 37.73 13.30 -50.60
N ASN A 2 37.26 14.07 -49.61
CA ASN A 2 36.68 13.55 -48.37
C ASN A 2 35.73 14.61 -47.81
N LEU A 3 34.41 14.40 -47.86
CA LEU A 3 33.40 15.19 -47.14
C LEU A 3 32.07 14.40 -47.04
N SER A 4 31.56 14.30 -45.80
CA SER A 4 30.17 14.31 -45.31
C SER A 4 29.06 13.62 -46.13
N GLY A 5 28.20 12.77 -45.58
CA GLY A 5 27.62 12.81 -44.24
C GLY A 5 26.22 13.45 -44.29
N ARG A 6 25.21 12.70 -43.80
CA ARG A 6 23.83 13.09 -43.44
C ARG A 6 22.79 13.25 -44.57
N ALA A 7 21.91 12.25 -44.68
CA ALA A 7 20.46 12.45 -44.76
C ALA A 7 19.70 11.12 -44.57
N ALA A 8 19.73 10.57 -43.36
CA ALA A 8 18.81 9.51 -42.97
C ALA A 8 18.55 9.57 -41.46
N VAL A 9 17.88 10.63 -41.02
CA VAL A 9 17.08 10.58 -39.79
C VAL A 9 15.80 11.35 -40.08
N VAL A 10 14.95 10.75 -40.91
CA VAL A 10 13.51 11.01 -40.79
C VAL A 10 13.15 10.39 -39.45
N ARG A 11 12.93 11.25 -38.46
CA ARG A 11 12.43 10.87 -37.15
C ARG A 11 11.11 10.13 -37.35
N GLU A 12 11.16 8.82 -37.16
CA GLU A 12 10.01 7.98 -37.02
C GLU A 12 9.18 8.51 -35.85
N THR A 13 8.10 9.18 -36.23
CA THR A 13 7.09 9.74 -35.34
C THR A 13 5.96 8.72 -35.27
N ALA A 14 5.50 8.48 -34.04
CA ALA A 14 4.31 7.73 -33.67
C ALA A 14 4.36 6.19 -33.69
N ALA A 15 5.00 5.61 -32.67
CA ALA A 15 4.55 4.37 -32.02
C ALA A 15 5.15 4.24 -30.61
N ALA A 16 4.51 4.82 -29.58
CA ALA A 16 4.88 4.54 -28.18
C ALA A 16 3.68 4.71 -27.22
N GLY A 17 2.53 4.15 -27.59
CA GLY A 17 1.45 3.87 -26.62
C GLY A 17 1.77 2.59 -25.87
N GLY A 18 2.82 2.58 -25.04
CA GLY A 18 3.14 1.43 -24.20
C GLY A 18 2.07 1.27 -23.12
N GLN A 19 1.48 0.07 -23.02
CA GLN A 19 0.51 -0.25 -21.96
C GLN A 19 1.14 0.07 -20.59
N ARG A 20 0.65 1.09 -19.91
CA ARG A 20 1.15 1.47 -18.59
C ARG A 20 0.84 0.36 -17.59
N SER A 21 1.80 0.02 -16.75
CA SER A 21 1.58 -0.98 -15.71
C SER A 21 0.59 -0.43 -14.66
N GLY A 22 -0.18 -1.32 -14.02
CA GLY A 22 -1.09 -0.91 -12.96
C GLY A 22 -0.36 -0.22 -11.79
N ALA A 23 0.87 -0.62 -11.49
CA ALA A 23 1.70 0.04 -10.49
C ALA A 23 2.03 1.49 -10.89
N TRP A 24 2.33 1.75 -12.16
CA TRP A 24 2.55 3.11 -12.65
C TRP A 24 1.27 3.96 -12.53
N ILE A 25 0.11 3.39 -12.88
CA ILE A 25 -1.17 4.10 -12.81
C ILE A 25 -1.48 4.52 -11.38
N VAL A 26 -1.35 3.59 -10.43
CA VAL A 26 -1.53 3.88 -9.00
C VAL A 26 -0.51 4.91 -8.53
N ASP A 27 0.77 4.77 -8.89
CA ASP A 27 1.82 5.73 -8.55
C ASP A 27 1.47 7.15 -9.02
N HIS A 28 1.05 7.27 -10.28
CA HIS A 28 0.68 8.55 -10.84
C HIS A 28 -0.57 9.14 -10.15
N ALA A 29 -1.60 8.34 -9.93
CA ALA A 29 -2.87 8.77 -9.34
C ALA A 29 -2.71 9.38 -7.94
N ILE A 30 -1.97 8.70 -7.05
CA ILE A 30 -1.81 9.15 -5.66
C ILE A 30 -0.86 10.35 -5.58
N ARG A 31 0.15 10.45 -6.45
CA ARG A 31 0.98 11.67 -6.53
C ARG A 31 0.16 12.87 -6.99
N ALA A 32 -0.68 12.69 -8.00
CA ALA A 32 -1.60 13.71 -8.48
C ALA A 32 -2.57 14.14 -7.36
N LEU A 33 -3.11 13.18 -6.61
CA LEU A 33 -3.94 13.46 -5.43
C LEU A 33 -3.18 14.27 -4.37
N ALA A 34 -1.96 13.85 -4.02
CA ALA A 34 -1.15 14.53 -3.01
C ALA A 34 -0.81 15.96 -3.42
N ALA A 35 -0.45 16.18 -4.69
CA ALA A 35 -0.22 17.52 -5.24
C ALA A 35 -1.49 18.38 -5.17
N GLY A 36 -2.64 17.85 -5.61
CA GLY A 36 -3.91 18.58 -5.57
C GLY A 36 -4.40 18.92 -4.15
N CYS A 37 -4.09 18.08 -3.15
CA CYS A 37 -4.30 18.40 -1.74
C CYS A 37 -3.34 19.50 -1.26
N ALA A 38 -2.05 19.40 -1.58
CA ALA A 38 -1.04 20.37 -1.16
C ALA A 38 -1.30 21.77 -1.72
N GLU A 39 -1.71 21.89 -2.98
CA GLU A 39 -2.13 23.16 -3.61
C GLU A 39 -3.28 23.85 -2.86
N ARG A 40 -4.10 23.08 -2.13
CA ARG A 40 -5.21 23.58 -1.31
C ARG A 40 -4.85 23.75 0.16
N GLY A 41 -3.59 23.56 0.54
CA GLY A 41 -3.14 23.60 1.92
C GLY A 41 -3.73 22.46 2.78
N ARG A 42 -4.10 21.34 2.17
CA ARG A 42 -4.71 20.19 2.84
C ARG A 42 -3.75 19.02 2.92
N ARG A 43 -3.86 18.23 3.99
CA ARG A 43 -3.18 16.93 4.08
C ARG A 43 -3.86 15.92 3.16
N LEU A 44 -3.13 14.88 2.79
CA LEU A 44 -3.71 13.69 2.16
C LEU A 44 -4.76 13.10 3.11
N PRO A 45 -5.94 12.66 2.62
CA PRO A 45 -6.92 11.97 3.47
C PRO A 45 -6.40 10.60 3.89
N ASP A 46 -7.04 10.02 4.91
CA ASP A 46 -6.73 8.68 5.40
C ASP A 46 -7.23 7.60 4.41
N VAL A 47 -6.41 7.29 3.42
CA VAL A 47 -6.70 6.28 2.38
C VAL A 47 -6.48 4.89 2.95
N GLY A 48 -7.55 4.11 3.15
CA GLY A 48 -7.50 2.71 3.60
C GLY A 48 -7.24 1.70 2.50
N ALA A 49 -7.78 1.94 1.30
CA ALA A 49 -7.55 1.07 0.15
C ALA A 49 -7.59 1.84 -1.18
N VAL A 50 -6.95 1.28 -2.18
CA VAL A 50 -6.95 1.73 -3.57
C VAL A 50 -7.51 0.60 -4.43
N VAL A 51 -8.50 0.88 -5.26
CA VAL A 51 -9.01 -0.06 -6.27
C VAL A 51 -8.62 0.47 -7.64
N LEU A 52 -7.82 -0.31 -8.36
CA LEU A 52 -7.52 -0.07 -9.76
C LEU A 52 -8.51 -0.88 -10.60
N GLY A 53 -9.54 -0.21 -11.12
CA GLY A 53 -10.46 -0.78 -12.10
C GLY A 53 -9.94 -0.61 -13.53
N THR A 54 -10.81 -0.92 -14.50
CA THR A 54 -10.45 -0.82 -15.93
C THR A 54 -10.38 0.62 -16.41
N ASP A 55 -11.31 1.49 -15.97
CA ASP A 55 -11.42 2.87 -16.45
C ASP A 55 -11.22 3.94 -15.37
N ALA A 56 -11.03 3.52 -14.11
CA ALA A 56 -10.88 4.43 -12.98
C ALA A 56 -9.98 3.89 -11.86
N VAL A 57 -9.40 4.82 -11.10
CA VAL A 57 -8.84 4.55 -9.77
C VAL A 57 -9.83 5.05 -8.72
N SER A 58 -10.16 4.19 -7.76
CA SER A 58 -11.01 4.52 -6.62
C SER A 58 -10.22 4.39 -5.32
N LEU A 59 -10.51 5.25 -4.36
CA LEU A 59 -9.93 5.25 -3.01
C LEU A 59 -11.04 5.02 -2.01
N ARG A 60 -10.81 4.13 -1.06
CA ARG A 60 -11.65 3.98 0.13
C ARG A 60 -11.01 4.73 1.28
N LEU A 61 -11.70 5.75 1.78
CA LEU A 61 -11.26 6.55 2.92
C LEU A 61 -11.76 5.94 4.24
N THR A 62 -10.91 5.97 5.27
CA THR A 62 -11.28 5.51 6.62
C THR A 62 -12.14 6.56 7.35
N THR A 63 -11.87 7.84 7.06
CA THR A 63 -12.67 8.99 7.50
C THR A 63 -13.42 9.58 6.30
N PRO A 64 -14.76 9.74 6.36
CA PRO A 64 -15.52 10.38 5.29
C PRO A 64 -15.04 11.80 4.99
N ASP A 65 -14.91 12.11 3.70
CA ASP A 65 -14.56 13.44 3.19
C ASP A 65 -15.28 13.68 1.85
N LEU A 66 -16.01 14.79 1.75
CA LEU A 66 -16.79 15.16 0.55
C LEU A 66 -16.09 16.20 -0.33
N ALA A 67 -14.87 16.62 0.01
CA ALA A 67 -14.16 17.69 -0.67
C ALA A 67 -12.89 17.19 -1.37
N PRO A 68 -12.97 16.32 -2.40
CA PRO A 68 -11.79 15.91 -3.14
C PRO A 68 -11.16 17.09 -3.92
N PRO A 69 -9.85 17.05 -4.22
CA PRO A 69 -9.26 17.98 -5.18
C PRO A 69 -9.78 17.71 -6.62
N PRO A 70 -9.58 18.63 -7.58
CA PRO A 70 -9.93 18.46 -8.97
C PRO A 70 -9.38 17.17 -9.57
N GLY A 71 -10.12 16.63 -10.53
CA GLY A 71 -9.82 15.32 -11.12
C GLY A 71 -10.42 14.16 -10.34
N TRP A 72 -10.77 14.37 -9.07
CA TRP A 72 -11.43 13.41 -8.20
C TRP A 72 -12.88 13.80 -7.91
N THR A 73 -13.75 12.80 -7.80
CA THR A 73 -15.16 12.95 -7.41
C THR A 73 -15.41 12.13 -6.16
N ALA A 74 -16.15 12.67 -5.19
CA ALA A 74 -16.56 11.95 -3.99
C ALA A 74 -17.90 11.25 -4.23
N GLY A 75 -18.00 10.02 -3.74
CA GLY A 75 -19.26 9.32 -3.56
C GLY A 75 -20.11 9.98 -2.47
N HIS A 76 -21.40 9.66 -2.47
CA HIS A 76 -22.39 10.25 -1.55
C HIS A 76 -22.06 10.05 -0.07
N ASP A 77 -21.38 8.95 0.27
CA ASP A 77 -20.99 8.61 1.64
C ASP A 77 -19.70 9.31 2.11
N GLY A 78 -19.03 10.05 1.22
CA GLY A 78 -17.71 10.64 1.46
C GLY A 78 -16.59 9.61 1.70
N ARG A 79 -16.87 8.32 1.62
CA ARG A 79 -15.86 7.26 1.85
C ARG A 79 -15.23 6.78 0.56
N THR A 80 -15.77 7.14 -0.59
CA THR A 80 -15.20 6.79 -1.89
C THR A 80 -14.78 8.03 -2.64
N TRP A 81 -13.51 8.13 -3.02
CA TRP A 81 -13.05 9.11 -4.02
C TRP A 81 -12.67 8.38 -5.29
N GLN A 82 -13.02 8.91 -6.45
CA GLN A 82 -12.75 8.27 -7.73
C GLN A 82 -12.22 9.26 -8.76
N ALA A 83 -11.22 8.83 -9.53
CA ALA A 83 -10.70 9.54 -10.68
C ALA A 83 -10.72 8.63 -11.91
N ALA A 84 -11.22 9.15 -13.04
CA ALA A 84 -11.17 8.44 -14.31
C ALA A 84 -9.74 8.44 -14.86
N LEU A 85 -9.27 7.31 -15.40
CA LEU A 85 -7.87 7.15 -15.83
C LEU A 85 -7.46 8.18 -16.87
N HIS A 86 -8.34 8.48 -17.84
CA HIS A 86 -8.07 9.47 -18.89
C HIS A 86 -7.81 10.90 -18.35
N ARG A 87 -8.29 11.23 -17.14
CA ARG A 87 -8.03 12.53 -16.50
C ARG A 87 -6.71 12.56 -15.74
N LEU A 88 -6.24 11.41 -15.28
CA LEU A 88 -4.96 11.30 -14.57
C LEU A 88 -3.80 11.55 -15.53
N ASP A 89 -3.90 11.09 -16.77
CA ASP A 89 -2.86 11.23 -17.80
C ASP A 89 -2.39 12.66 -18.06
N THR A 90 -3.25 13.65 -17.83
CA THR A 90 -2.94 15.07 -18.07
C THR A 90 -2.34 15.77 -16.86
N THR A 91 -2.27 15.11 -15.70
CA THR A 91 -1.80 15.73 -14.46
C THR A 91 -0.28 15.63 -14.35
N ALA A 92 0.40 16.77 -14.25
CA ALA A 92 1.83 16.77 -13.99
C ALA A 92 2.10 16.34 -12.54
N VAL A 93 2.98 15.35 -12.36
CA VAL A 93 3.42 14.88 -11.03
C VAL A 93 4.93 14.94 -10.94
N ASP A 94 5.46 15.28 -9.76
CA ASP A 94 6.90 15.16 -9.51
C ASP A 94 7.25 13.70 -9.19
N PRO A 95 8.00 13.00 -10.07
CA PRO A 95 8.42 11.63 -9.80
C PRO A 95 9.45 11.53 -8.67
N ARG A 96 10.12 12.64 -8.30
CA ARG A 96 11.12 12.69 -7.23
C ARG A 96 10.52 12.89 -5.84
N ALA A 97 9.28 13.37 -5.76
CA ALA A 97 8.61 13.53 -4.48
C ALA A 97 8.53 12.19 -3.72
N PRO A 98 8.58 12.17 -2.38
CA PRO A 98 8.32 10.97 -1.61
C PRO A 98 6.96 10.35 -1.99
N TRP A 99 6.91 9.03 -2.06
CA TRP A 99 5.66 8.33 -2.36
C TRP A 99 4.69 8.45 -1.17
N PRO A 100 3.43 8.89 -1.37
CA PRO A 100 2.55 9.21 -0.23
C PRO A 100 2.01 7.98 0.53
N LEU A 101 2.02 6.79 -0.06
CA LEU A 101 1.47 5.56 0.53
C LEU A 101 2.52 4.43 0.59
N PRO A 102 3.59 4.55 1.40
CA PRO A 102 4.72 3.62 1.39
C PRO A 102 4.40 2.21 1.89
N LEU A 103 3.27 2.01 2.57
CA LEU A 103 2.82 0.71 3.08
C LEU A 103 1.62 0.14 2.29
N LEU A 104 1.55 0.46 1.00
CA LEU A 104 0.53 -0.06 0.09
C LEU A 104 0.91 -1.46 -0.41
N VAL A 105 0.04 -2.43 -0.18
CA VAL A 105 0.23 -3.85 -0.57
C VAL A 105 -0.91 -4.34 -1.45
N SER A 106 -0.62 -5.14 -2.46
CA SER A 106 -1.67 -5.80 -3.25
C SER A 106 -2.38 -6.84 -2.39
N LEU A 107 -3.72 -6.82 -2.38
CA LEU A 107 -4.53 -7.82 -1.69
C LEU A 107 -5.05 -8.88 -2.67
N GLY A 108 -5.66 -8.45 -3.78
CA GLY A 108 -6.28 -9.36 -4.72
C GLY A 108 -7.28 -8.67 -5.64
N ASP A 109 -8.15 -9.46 -6.26
CA ASP A 109 -9.15 -8.98 -7.19
C ASP A 109 -10.48 -8.71 -6.46
N ILE A 110 -11.15 -7.59 -6.76
CA ILE A 110 -12.45 -7.20 -6.21
C ILE A 110 -13.31 -6.65 -7.36
N GLY A 111 -14.52 -7.18 -7.54
CA GLY A 111 -15.33 -6.87 -8.72
C GLY A 111 -14.56 -7.08 -10.02
N ASP A 112 -14.42 -6.02 -10.82
CA ASP A 112 -13.66 -5.96 -12.07
C ASP A 112 -12.23 -5.38 -11.92
N GLY A 113 -11.82 -5.06 -10.69
CA GLY A 113 -10.57 -4.36 -10.40
C GLY A 113 -9.64 -5.13 -9.46
N ARG A 114 -8.50 -4.50 -9.18
CA ARG A 114 -7.52 -4.97 -8.20
C ARG A 114 -7.52 -4.07 -6.97
N LEU A 115 -7.62 -4.67 -5.80
CA LEU A 115 -7.50 -4.00 -4.52
C LEU A 115 -6.07 -4.00 -4.02
N LEU A 116 -5.61 -2.81 -3.64
CA LEU A 116 -4.43 -2.59 -2.82
C LEU A 116 -4.87 -2.02 -1.47
N PHE A 117 -4.26 -2.52 -0.41
CA PHE A 117 -4.58 -2.15 0.97
C PHE A 117 -3.43 -1.32 1.55
N ASN A 118 -3.76 -0.23 2.23
CA ASN A 118 -2.77 0.62 2.89
C ASN A 118 -2.66 0.24 4.37
N LEU A 119 -1.57 -0.42 4.75
CA LEU A 119 -1.37 -0.84 6.14
C LEU A 119 -1.19 0.35 7.10
N ALA A 120 -0.78 1.51 6.60
CA ALA A 120 -0.62 2.72 7.41
C ALA A 120 -1.94 3.34 7.86
N ALA A 121 -3.08 2.94 7.25
CA ALA A 121 -4.38 3.53 7.53
C ALA A 121 -5.03 3.00 8.82
N ALA A 122 -4.53 1.88 9.35
CA ALA A 122 -5.07 1.30 10.57
C ALA A 122 -4.68 2.14 11.79
N ASP A 123 -5.65 2.44 12.63
CA ASP A 123 -5.49 3.12 13.92
C ASP A 123 -5.19 2.14 15.07
N GLY A 124 -4.60 1.00 14.74
CA GLY A 124 -4.26 -0.08 15.67
C GLY A 124 -3.59 -1.24 14.93
N MET A 125 -3.51 -2.39 15.61
CA MET A 125 -3.00 -3.61 15.00
C MET A 125 -3.97 -4.13 13.93
N ILE A 126 -3.41 -4.67 12.85
CA ILE A 126 -4.11 -5.40 11.80
C ILE A 126 -3.93 -6.90 12.06
N GLY A 127 -5.02 -7.58 12.44
CA GLY A 127 -5.06 -9.03 12.62
C GLY A 127 -5.58 -9.73 11.38
N LEU A 128 -4.84 -10.72 10.88
CA LEU A 128 -5.32 -11.64 9.85
C LEU A 128 -5.91 -12.87 10.53
N THR A 129 -7.21 -13.12 10.33
CA THR A 129 -7.98 -14.17 10.99
C THR A 129 -8.52 -15.18 9.98
N GLY A 130 -9.10 -16.28 10.46
CA GLY A 130 -9.65 -17.35 9.61
C GLY A 130 -8.64 -18.47 9.39
N ASP A 131 -8.33 -18.79 8.14
CA ASP A 131 -7.37 -19.85 7.82
C ASP A 131 -5.93 -19.42 8.18
N GLY A 132 -5.35 -20.10 9.18
CA GLY A 132 -4.04 -19.77 9.74
C GLY A 132 -2.90 -19.83 8.72
N PRO A 133 -2.75 -20.94 7.96
CA PRO A 133 -1.73 -21.04 6.91
C PRO A 133 -1.83 -19.97 5.84
N LEU A 134 -3.03 -19.66 5.32
CA LEU A 134 -3.23 -18.61 4.33
C LEU A 134 -2.99 -17.21 4.92
N ALA A 135 -3.38 -16.97 6.17
CA ALA A 135 -3.08 -15.72 6.88
C ALA A 135 -1.57 -15.51 7.02
N ALA A 136 -0.82 -16.50 7.53
CA ALA A 136 0.63 -16.42 7.68
C ALA A 136 1.33 -16.20 6.34
N ARG A 137 0.90 -16.93 5.29
CA ARG A 137 1.41 -16.75 3.93
C ARG A 137 1.16 -15.34 3.40
N LEU A 138 -0.02 -14.77 3.64
CA LEU A 138 -0.33 -13.41 3.20
C LEU A 138 0.56 -12.36 3.88
N VAL A 139 0.83 -12.52 5.18
CA VAL A 139 1.77 -11.63 5.90
C VAL A 139 3.19 -11.78 5.33
N ASP A 140 3.65 -13.00 5.05
CA ASP A 140 4.95 -13.22 4.38
C ASP A 140 4.99 -12.56 3.00
N ASP A 141 3.96 -12.74 2.18
CA ASP A 141 3.93 -12.14 0.84
C ASP A 141 3.89 -10.61 0.88
N TRP A 142 3.17 -10.00 1.82
CA TRP A 142 3.21 -8.55 2.02
C TRP A 142 4.61 -8.07 2.39
N SER A 143 5.28 -8.75 3.31
CA SER A 143 6.63 -8.36 3.71
C SER A 143 7.61 -8.42 2.53
N ARG A 144 7.51 -9.42 1.64
CA ARG A 144 8.32 -9.50 0.39
C ARG A 144 7.98 -8.35 -0.54
N ARG A 145 6.70 -8.11 -0.80
CA ARG A 145 6.22 -7.06 -1.72
C ARG A 145 6.64 -5.66 -1.25
N LEU A 146 6.67 -5.41 0.05
CA LEU A 146 7.13 -4.13 0.61
C LEU A 146 8.64 -3.93 0.47
N THR A 147 9.42 -5.01 0.34
CA THR A 147 10.88 -4.94 0.19
C THR A 147 11.37 -5.09 -1.25
N SER A 148 10.56 -5.62 -2.17
CA SER A 148 10.94 -5.87 -3.57
C SER A 148 10.00 -5.30 -4.63
N GLY A 149 8.84 -4.78 -4.22
CA GLY A 149 7.83 -4.23 -5.15
C GLY A 149 8.16 -2.85 -5.70
N PRO A 150 7.28 -2.30 -6.57
CA PRO A 150 7.49 -0.99 -7.22
C PRO A 150 7.69 0.18 -6.24
N TRP A 151 7.09 0.07 -5.05
CA TRP A 151 7.17 1.08 -4.01
C TRP A 151 8.20 0.78 -2.92
N ALA A 152 8.99 -0.30 -3.07
CA ALA A 152 9.97 -0.72 -2.08
C ALA A 152 11.04 0.34 -1.77
N GLY A 153 11.71 0.17 -0.62
CA GLY A 153 12.78 1.05 -0.14
C GLY A 153 12.30 2.36 0.48
N ARG A 154 10.99 2.51 0.71
CA ARG A 154 10.36 3.74 1.21
C ARG A 154 9.82 3.64 2.64
N ALA A 155 9.92 2.45 3.23
CA ALA A 155 9.57 2.16 4.62
C ALA A 155 10.49 1.06 5.17
N GLN A 156 10.70 1.06 6.49
CA GLN A 156 11.36 -0.06 7.15
C GLN A 156 10.38 -1.24 7.23
N VAL A 157 10.89 -2.46 7.01
CA VAL A 157 10.08 -3.69 7.12
C VAL A 157 10.76 -4.61 8.12
N ILE A 158 10.07 -4.89 9.21
CA ILE A 158 10.53 -5.79 10.28
C ILE A 158 9.64 -7.03 10.29
N ARG A 159 10.26 -8.20 10.17
CA ARG A 159 9.64 -9.52 10.35
C ARG A 159 9.98 -10.04 11.74
N VAL A 160 8.97 -10.48 12.49
CA VAL A 160 9.14 -11.10 13.81
C VAL A 160 8.66 -12.55 13.76
N GLY A 161 9.55 -13.48 14.08
CA GLY A 161 9.23 -14.92 14.16
C GLY A 161 9.02 -15.62 12.83
N PHE A 162 9.57 -15.09 11.73
CA PHE A 162 9.55 -15.73 10.42
C PHE A 162 10.74 -16.67 10.26
N ASP A 163 10.55 -17.73 9.47
CA ASP A 163 11.66 -18.56 9.02
C ASP A 163 12.67 -17.75 8.19
N PRO A 164 13.97 -18.09 8.24
CA PRO A 164 14.98 -17.43 7.43
C PRO A 164 14.65 -17.49 5.94
N ASP A 165 14.73 -16.33 5.28
CA ASP A 165 14.36 -16.16 3.89
C ASP A 165 15.40 -15.32 3.16
N PRO A 166 16.22 -15.91 2.27
CA PRO A 166 17.28 -15.19 1.57
C PRO A 166 16.75 -14.16 0.56
N GLY A 167 15.47 -14.23 0.18
CA GLY A 167 14.84 -13.26 -0.72
C GLY A 167 14.32 -12.00 -0.02
N PHE A 168 14.33 -11.96 1.31
CA PHE A 168 13.86 -10.82 2.09
C PHE A 168 15.01 -9.86 2.39
N THR A 169 14.79 -8.58 2.09
CA THR A 169 15.83 -7.53 2.25
C THR A 169 15.55 -6.57 3.42
N GLY A 170 14.51 -6.84 4.22
CA GLY A 170 14.24 -6.12 5.47
C GLY A 170 14.95 -6.74 6.68
N LEU A 171 14.52 -6.37 7.89
CA LEU A 171 15.08 -6.93 9.13
C LEU A 171 14.24 -8.11 9.63
N GLY A 172 14.83 -9.31 9.70
CA GLY A 172 14.26 -10.45 10.42
C GLY A 172 14.76 -10.48 11.87
N VAL A 173 13.86 -10.64 12.83
CA VAL A 173 14.17 -10.82 14.25
C VAL A 173 13.30 -11.93 14.85
N GLU A 174 13.75 -12.52 15.94
CA GLU A 174 12.93 -13.45 16.71
C GLU A 174 11.95 -12.70 17.63
N ARG A 175 12.36 -11.54 18.14
CA ARG A 175 11.57 -10.68 19.04
C ARG A 175 11.69 -9.22 18.64
N LEU A 176 10.62 -8.47 18.86
CA LEU A 176 10.57 -7.05 18.46
C LEU A 176 11.64 -6.20 19.15
N ALA A 177 12.00 -6.53 20.40
CA ALA A 177 13.06 -5.85 21.14
C ALA A 177 14.41 -5.80 20.40
N GLN A 178 14.73 -6.80 19.56
CA GLN A 178 15.98 -6.82 18.80
C GLN A 178 16.03 -5.75 17.70
N ALA A 179 14.87 -5.20 17.31
CA ALA A 179 14.76 -4.15 16.30
C ALA A 179 14.79 -2.72 16.88
N SER A 180 15.07 -2.55 18.18
CA SER A 180 15.03 -1.24 18.86
C SER A 180 15.75 -0.09 18.13
N PRO A 181 16.94 -0.28 17.51
CA PRO A 181 17.59 0.79 16.76
C PRO A 181 16.79 1.25 15.53
N LEU A 182 16.11 0.34 14.84
CA LEU A 182 15.25 0.67 13.70
C LEU A 182 13.95 1.32 14.14
N LEU A 183 13.33 0.84 15.23
CA LEU A 183 12.07 1.37 15.73
C LEU A 183 12.15 2.85 16.10
N SER A 184 13.34 3.32 16.48
CA SER A 184 13.61 4.71 16.86
C SER A 184 13.79 5.66 15.66
N ARG A 185 13.85 5.12 14.44
CA ARG A 185 14.09 5.91 13.24
C ARG A 185 12.88 6.76 12.83
N PRO A 186 13.09 7.97 12.29
CA PRO A 186 12.00 8.89 11.97
C PRO A 186 11.14 8.46 10.77
N GLU A 187 11.65 7.61 9.89
CA GLU A 187 10.94 7.15 8.69
C GLU A 187 9.78 6.22 9.02
N GLY A 188 9.86 5.48 10.15
CA GLY A 188 8.86 4.48 10.50
C GLY A 188 8.85 3.27 9.55
N GLY A 189 7.73 2.57 9.53
CA GLY A 189 7.58 1.39 8.69
C GLY A 189 6.48 0.44 9.16
N VAL A 190 6.71 -0.85 8.98
CA VAL A 190 5.79 -1.90 9.40
C VAL A 190 6.50 -2.99 10.17
N VAL A 191 5.84 -3.47 11.23
CA VAL A 191 6.18 -4.70 11.94
C VAL A 191 5.18 -5.77 11.55
N LEU A 192 5.69 -6.89 11.06
CA LEU A 192 4.90 -8.05 10.63
C LEU A 192 5.25 -9.22 11.56
N PHE A 193 4.24 -9.87 12.13
CA PHE A 193 4.39 -11.06 12.96
C PHE A 193 3.86 -12.29 12.22
N ALA A 194 4.65 -13.37 12.20
CA ALA A 194 4.26 -14.64 11.57
C ALA A 194 3.16 -15.38 12.35
N ALA A 195 2.99 -15.05 13.62
CA ALA A 195 2.02 -15.62 14.55
C ALA A 195 1.55 -14.54 15.54
N PRO A 196 0.55 -14.79 16.40
CA PRO A 196 0.15 -13.82 17.41
C PRO A 196 1.34 -13.43 18.31
N PRO A 197 1.59 -12.12 18.53
CA PRO A 197 2.69 -11.68 19.37
C PRO A 197 2.50 -12.15 20.81
N ASP A 198 3.61 -12.49 21.48
CA ASP A 198 3.58 -12.78 22.91
C ASP A 198 3.27 -11.53 23.75
N GLN A 199 3.21 -11.66 25.08
CA GLN A 199 2.90 -10.54 25.96
C GLN A 199 3.91 -9.37 25.83
N ARG A 200 5.19 -9.66 25.61
CA ARG A 200 6.24 -8.63 25.55
C ARG A 200 6.16 -7.89 24.21
N ASP A 201 6.05 -8.62 23.12
CA ASP A 201 5.92 -8.03 21.78
C ASP A 201 4.59 -7.30 21.61
N SER A 202 3.52 -7.76 22.27
CA SER A 202 2.23 -7.05 22.33
C SER A 202 2.37 -5.72 23.06
N HIS A 203 3.04 -5.69 24.21
CA HIS A 203 3.29 -4.45 24.95
C HIS A 203 4.12 -3.47 24.10
N GLN A 204 5.20 -3.93 23.46
CA GLN A 204 6.01 -3.09 22.57
C GLN A 204 5.23 -2.57 21.36
N SER A 205 4.39 -3.40 20.75
CA SER A 205 3.50 -3.00 19.66
C SER A 205 2.51 -1.92 20.09
N GLY A 206 1.96 -2.03 21.30
CA GLY A 206 1.08 -1.02 21.89
C GLY A 206 1.76 0.35 22.02
N LEU A 207 3.03 0.38 22.43
CA LEU A 207 3.82 1.63 22.49
C LEU A 207 4.01 2.25 21.10
N LEU A 208 4.25 1.44 20.07
CA LEU A 208 4.38 1.94 18.69
C LEU A 208 3.07 2.55 18.16
N LEU A 209 1.94 1.88 18.42
CA LEU A 209 0.62 2.27 17.91
C LEU A 209 0.04 3.52 18.63
N THR A 210 0.43 3.73 19.88
CA THR A 210 -0.02 4.89 20.69
C THR A 210 0.90 6.10 20.60
N ALA A 211 2.07 5.97 19.95
CA ALA A 211 2.98 7.09 19.74
C ALA A 211 2.32 8.21 18.92
N ALA A 212 2.50 9.47 19.32
CA ALA A 212 1.85 10.63 18.69
C ALA A 212 2.11 10.74 17.17
N ALA A 213 3.29 10.29 16.71
CA ALA A 213 3.66 10.33 15.30
C ALA A 213 3.09 9.16 14.47
N ARG A 214 2.58 8.09 15.10
CA ARG A 214 2.01 6.88 14.46
C ARG A 214 2.75 6.43 13.19
N ARG A 215 4.07 6.29 13.31
CA ARG A 215 4.97 5.98 12.19
C ARG A 215 5.03 4.51 11.82
N TRP A 216 4.46 3.65 12.67
CA TRP A 216 4.56 2.20 12.54
C TRP A 216 3.17 1.58 12.39
N ALA A 217 3.00 0.80 11.33
CA ALA A 217 1.91 -0.16 11.24
C ALA A 217 2.32 -1.48 11.89
N VAL A 218 1.37 -2.20 12.48
CA VAL A 218 1.60 -3.51 13.08
C VAL A 218 0.60 -4.50 12.51
N VAL A 219 1.12 -5.61 11.98
CA VAL A 219 0.33 -6.66 11.32
C VAL A 219 0.69 -8.00 11.94
N ALA A 220 -0.30 -8.83 12.25
CA ALA A 220 -0.06 -10.16 12.81
C ALA A 220 -1.03 -11.20 12.25
N ALA A 221 -0.52 -12.37 11.92
CA ALA A 221 -1.35 -13.53 11.60
C ALA A 221 -1.93 -14.15 12.89
N GLY A 222 -3.19 -14.57 12.84
CA GLY A 222 -3.88 -15.29 13.91
C GLY A 222 -4.39 -14.43 15.08
N VAL A 223 -4.34 -13.10 14.99
CA VAL A 223 -4.84 -12.20 16.06
C VAL A 223 -6.31 -11.89 15.86
N ASN A 224 -7.16 -12.36 16.78
CA ASN A 224 -8.61 -12.27 16.67
C ASN A 224 -9.24 -11.01 17.29
N ASP A 225 -8.51 -10.35 18.20
CA ASP A 225 -8.95 -9.18 18.97
C ASP A 225 -8.29 -7.87 18.49
N ALA A 226 -7.71 -7.89 17.28
CA ALA A 226 -7.13 -6.72 16.65
C ALA A 226 -8.20 -5.66 16.30
N THR A 227 -7.79 -4.38 16.36
CA THR A 227 -8.63 -3.24 15.99
C THR A 227 -9.12 -3.35 14.55
N TRP A 228 -8.22 -3.71 13.64
CA TRP A 228 -8.51 -3.99 12.24
C TRP A 228 -8.41 -5.48 11.98
N ARG A 229 -9.40 -6.06 11.31
CA ARG A 229 -9.45 -7.49 11.03
C ARG A 229 -9.65 -7.74 9.55
N LEU A 230 -8.74 -8.51 8.96
CA LEU A 230 -8.94 -9.11 7.65
C LEU A 230 -9.20 -10.61 7.85
N ARG A 231 -10.35 -11.10 7.42
CA ARG A 231 -10.71 -12.51 7.58
C ARG A 231 -10.47 -13.24 6.27
N VAL A 232 -9.50 -14.15 6.26
CA VAL A 232 -9.15 -15.00 5.12
C VAL A 232 -9.84 -16.35 5.28
N ASP A 233 -10.65 -16.75 4.30
CA ASP A 233 -11.25 -18.09 4.30
C ASP A 233 -10.41 -19.12 3.54
N LEU A 234 -10.81 -20.39 3.64
CA LEU A 234 -10.14 -21.53 2.99
C LEU A 234 -10.13 -21.46 1.45
N ASN A 235 -11.00 -20.64 0.85
CA ASN A 235 -11.08 -20.44 -0.60
C ASN A 235 -10.23 -19.26 -1.06
N GLY A 236 -9.50 -18.60 -0.15
CA GLY A 236 -8.72 -17.41 -0.43
C GLY A 236 -9.57 -16.16 -0.65
N LEU A 237 -10.80 -16.11 -0.13
CA LEU A 237 -11.57 -14.89 -0.05
C LEU A 237 -11.22 -14.11 1.23
N ILE A 238 -11.11 -12.81 1.10
CA ILE A 238 -10.79 -11.90 2.20
C ILE A 238 -11.93 -10.92 2.41
N ASP A 239 -12.50 -10.96 3.60
CA ASP A 239 -13.30 -9.87 4.12
C ASP A 239 -12.38 -8.83 4.76
N THR A 240 -12.41 -7.61 4.23
CA THR A 240 -11.59 -6.50 4.70
C THR A 240 -12.31 -5.59 5.70
N GLY A 241 -13.63 -5.74 5.85
CA GLY A 241 -14.50 -4.79 6.53
C GLY A 241 -14.63 -3.42 5.86
N LEU A 242 -13.85 -3.12 4.81
CA LEU A 242 -13.87 -1.86 4.07
C LEU A 242 -14.83 -1.86 2.87
N PHE A 243 -15.17 -3.05 2.39
CA PHE A 243 -16.01 -3.28 1.21
C PHE A 243 -17.06 -4.34 1.56
N ALA A 244 -18.25 -4.22 0.97
CA ALA A 244 -19.31 -5.23 1.13
C ALA A 244 -18.96 -6.54 0.43
N GLU A 245 -18.20 -6.47 -0.67
CA GLU A 245 -17.76 -7.63 -1.44
C GLU A 245 -16.42 -8.15 -0.91
N PRO A 246 -16.24 -9.48 -0.83
CA PRO A 246 -14.96 -10.07 -0.47
C PRO A 246 -13.95 -9.92 -1.61
N VAL A 247 -12.68 -9.86 -1.24
CA VAL A 247 -11.54 -9.79 -2.17
C VAL A 247 -11.01 -11.19 -2.42
N ARG A 248 -10.82 -11.58 -3.68
CA ARG A 248 -10.20 -12.86 -4.01
C ARG A 248 -8.68 -12.72 -4.05
N LEU A 249 -7.98 -13.48 -3.21
CA LEU A 249 -6.53 -13.50 -3.16
C LEU A 249 -5.93 -13.85 -4.51
N ARG A 250 -4.84 -13.14 -4.82
CA ARG A 250 -3.98 -13.42 -5.96
C ARG A 250 -2.53 -13.45 -5.48
N TRP A 251 -1.92 -14.61 -5.63
CA TRP A 251 -0.54 -14.86 -5.25
C TRP A 251 0.42 -14.27 -6.30
#